data_AF-A0A221MD85-F1
#
_entry.id   AF-A0A221MD85-F1
#
_cell.length_a   1.000
_cell.length_b   1.000
_cell.length_c   1.000
_cell.angle_alpha   90.00
_cell.angle_beta   90.00
_cell.angle_gamma   90.00
#
_symmetry.space_group_name_H-M   'P 1'
#
loop_
_entity.id
_entity.type
_entity.pdbx_description
1 polymer ?
#
loop_
_entity_poly.entity_id
_entity_poly.type
_entity_poly.pdbx_seq_one_letter_code
_entity_poly.pdbx_strand_id
1 'polypeptide(L)'
;MPVTILTSLIITIIFEMAYTYEWWTIHQQILPWGYITDTAFAYGIFAVGTLWIFYLTSHNFWVYMLTNLAVNALFAFIGLRWIVEGLGIATFKNLEYWQWFIIAIFISLIIYGYQRWQEKVIVNPENTKK
;
A
#
# COMPACT_ATOMS: atom_id res chain seq x y z
N MET A 1 -1.31 14.04 3.35
CA MET A 1 -1.48 13.95 1.89
C MET A 1 -2.70 13.08 1.64
N PRO A 2 -3.75 13.53 0.93
CA PRO A 2 -4.97 12.72 0.81
C PRO A 2 -4.75 11.36 0.14
N VAL A 3 -3.67 11.20 -0.64
CA VAL A 3 -3.21 9.91 -1.19
C VAL A 3 -3.01 8.82 -0.13
N THR A 4 -2.61 9.16 1.10
CA THR A 4 -2.42 8.16 2.17
C THR A 4 -3.75 7.59 2.64
N ILE A 5 -4.79 8.44 2.72
CA ILE A 5 -6.15 8.01 3.08
C ILE A 5 -6.71 7.09 2.00
N LEU A 6 -6.53 7.47 0.72
CA LEU A 6 -6.92 6.61 -0.39
C LEU A 6 -6.18 5.27 -0.34
N THR A 7 -4.90 5.28 -0.02
CA THR A 7 -4.11 4.05 0.08
C THR A 7 -4.61 3.14 1.19
N SER A 8 -4.87 3.68 2.39
CA SER A 8 -5.46 2.89 3.48
C SER A 8 -6.83 2.31 3.11
N LEU A 9 -7.65 3.05 2.35
CA LEU A 9 -8.93 2.54 1.86
C LEU A 9 -8.73 1.39 0.86
N ILE A 10 -7.87 1.55 -0.14
CA ILE A 10 -7.56 0.50 -1.13
C ILE A 10 -7.03 -0.74 -0.43
N ILE A 11 -6.09 -0.58 0.50
CA ILE A 11 -5.52 -1.69 1.26
C ILE A 11 -6.59 -2.38 2.11
N THR A 12 -7.49 -1.62 2.74
CA THR A 12 -8.62 -2.21 3.49
C THR A 12 -9.50 -3.08 2.59
N ILE A 13 -9.87 -2.60 1.40
CA ILE A 13 -10.64 -3.36 0.41
C ILE A 13 -9.87 -4.63 -0.02
N ILE A 14 -8.56 -4.52 -0.20
CA ILE A 14 -7.68 -5.65 -0.53
C ILE A 14 -7.66 -6.70 0.59
N PHE A 15 -7.65 -6.29 1.86
CA PHE A 15 -7.76 -7.20 2.99
C PHE A 15 -9.11 -7.91 3.04
N GLU A 16 -10.22 -7.22 2.75
CA GLU A 16 -11.55 -7.85 2.68
C GLU A 16 -11.64 -8.88 1.54
N MET A 17 -11.08 -8.56 0.36
CA MET A 17 -10.95 -9.52 -0.73
C MET A 17 -10.05 -10.69 -0.33
N ALA A 18 -8.91 -10.42 0.31
CA ALA A 18 -7.99 -11.45 0.76
C ALA A 18 -8.62 -12.41 1.77
N TYR A 19 -9.48 -11.90 2.66
CA TYR A 19 -10.28 -12.71 3.57
C TYR A 19 -11.26 -13.59 2.81
N THR A 20 -11.99 -13.02 1.85
CA THR A 20 -13.00 -13.73 1.04
C THR A 20 -12.38 -14.84 0.16
N TYR A 21 -11.19 -14.60 -0.39
CA TYR A 21 -10.48 -15.55 -1.25
C TYR A 21 -9.42 -16.39 -0.50
N GLU A 22 -9.36 -16.25 0.82
CA GLU A 22 -8.40 -16.94 1.69
C GLU A 22 -6.94 -16.81 1.23
N TRP A 23 -6.53 -15.61 0.79
CA TRP A 23 -5.16 -15.36 0.33
C TRP A 23 -4.12 -15.63 1.43
N TRP A 24 -4.46 -15.28 2.66
CA TRP A 24 -3.67 -15.54 3.85
C TRP A 24 -4.56 -15.73 5.08
N THR A 25 -4.03 -16.35 6.11
CA THR A 25 -4.68 -16.48 7.42
C THR A 25 -3.86 -15.70 8.45
N ILE A 26 -4.49 -14.74 9.14
CA ILE A 26 -3.87 -13.93 10.18
C ILE A 26 -3.99 -14.67 11.51
N HIS A 27 -2.87 -14.88 12.20
CA HIS A 27 -2.82 -15.59 13.49
C HIS A 27 -2.67 -14.62 14.67
N GLN A 28 -1.97 -13.52 14.47
CA GLN A 28 -1.76 -12.49 15.49
C GLN A 28 -2.52 -11.23 15.10
N GLN A 29 -3.41 -10.78 15.99
CA GLN A 29 -4.22 -9.58 15.77
C GLN A 29 -4.14 -8.66 16.99
N ILE A 30 -4.01 -7.36 16.73
CA ILE A 30 -3.99 -6.33 17.78
C ILE A 30 -5.43 -5.98 18.20
N LEU A 31 -6.36 -6.00 17.24
CA LEU A 31 -7.77 -5.67 17.46
C LEU A 31 -8.64 -6.93 17.29
N PRO A 32 -9.80 -7.03 17.96
CA PRO A 32 -10.67 -8.21 17.88
C PRO A 32 -11.17 -8.55 16.47
N TRP A 33 -11.30 -7.55 15.60
CA TRP A 33 -11.70 -7.68 14.18
C TRP A 33 -10.51 -7.76 13.22
N GLY A 34 -9.28 -7.85 13.75
CA GLY A 34 -8.04 -7.84 12.96
C GLY A 34 -7.84 -9.07 12.08
N TYR A 35 -8.64 -10.13 12.28
CA TYR A 35 -8.59 -11.35 11.47
C TYR A 35 -9.07 -11.16 10.03
N ILE A 36 -9.85 -10.10 9.76
CA ILE A 36 -10.28 -9.71 8.40
C ILE A 36 -9.28 -8.70 7.84
N THR A 37 -9.09 -7.60 8.56
CA THR A 37 -8.23 -6.49 8.16
C THR A 37 -7.21 -6.21 9.23
N ASP A 38 -5.94 -6.49 8.93
CA ASP A 38 -4.86 -6.09 9.83
C ASP A 38 -4.73 -4.57 9.82
N THR A 39 -5.21 -3.97 10.91
CA THR A 39 -5.28 -2.52 11.08
C THR A 39 -3.88 -1.91 11.18
N ALA A 40 -2.90 -2.63 11.75
CA ALA A 40 -1.53 -2.13 11.85
C ALA A 40 -0.83 -2.11 10.49
N PHE A 41 -1.11 -3.09 9.63
CA PHE A 41 -0.63 -3.02 8.25
C PHE A 41 -1.34 -1.91 7.46
N ALA A 42 -2.67 -1.91 7.43
CA ALA A 42 -3.45 -1.00 6.57
C ALA A 42 -3.27 0.48 6.92
N TYR A 43 -3.28 0.82 8.21
CA TYR A 43 -3.22 2.20 8.70
C TYR A 43 -1.87 2.60 9.30
N GLY A 44 -0.98 1.62 9.53
CA GLY A 44 0.40 1.85 9.94
C GLY A 44 1.34 1.73 8.77
N ILE A 45 1.80 0.51 8.48
CA ILE A 45 2.89 0.24 7.52
C ILE A 45 2.58 0.83 6.13
N PHE A 46 1.40 0.55 5.57
CA PHE A 46 1.05 1.03 4.23
C PHE A 46 0.79 2.54 4.18
N ALA A 47 0.09 3.09 5.18
CA ALA A 47 -0.20 4.52 5.23
C ALA A 47 1.08 5.35 5.40
N VAL A 48 1.93 4.98 6.37
CA VAL A 48 3.19 5.67 6.68
C VAL A 48 4.20 5.45 5.57
N GLY A 49 4.33 4.22 5.05
CA GLY A 49 5.22 3.90 3.94
C GLY A 49 4.88 4.72 2.69
N THR A 50 3.59 4.83 2.37
CA THR A 50 3.12 5.66 1.25
C THR A 50 3.45 7.13 1.48
N LEU A 51 3.22 7.64 2.69
CA LEU A 51 3.53 9.04 3.03
C LEU A 51 5.01 9.35 2.72
N TRP A 52 5.94 8.52 3.20
CA TRP A 52 7.37 8.74 3.00
C TRP A 52 7.79 8.59 1.54
N ILE A 53 7.29 7.58 0.83
CA ILE A 53 7.61 7.41 -0.59
C ILE A 53 7.17 8.65 -1.37
N PHE A 54 5.93 9.11 -1.18
CA PHE A 54 5.45 10.30 -1.87
C PHE A 54 6.18 11.56 -1.44
N TYR A 55 6.46 11.74 -0.15
CA TYR A 55 7.22 12.89 0.34
C TYR A 55 8.60 13.01 -0.33
N LEU A 56 9.29 11.89 -0.52
CA LEU A 56 10.65 11.88 -1.06
C LEU A 56 10.71 11.85 -2.59
N THR A 57 9.71 11.29 -3.27
CA THR A 57 9.84 10.92 -4.70
C THR A 57 8.76 11.47 -5.62
N SER A 58 7.69 12.08 -5.09
CA SER A 58 6.54 12.55 -5.87
C SER A 58 6.88 13.55 -6.99
N HIS A 59 8.01 14.26 -6.87
CA HIS A 59 8.45 15.26 -7.83
C HIS A 59 8.79 14.69 -9.22
N ASN A 60 9.13 13.40 -9.32
CA ASN A 60 9.49 12.75 -10.59
C ASN A 60 8.90 11.34 -10.66
N PHE A 61 8.13 11.09 -11.72
CA PHE A 61 7.50 9.80 -11.97
C PHE A 61 8.47 8.62 -11.95
N TRP A 62 9.64 8.73 -12.59
CA TRP A 62 10.59 7.64 -12.69
C TRP A 62 11.25 7.31 -11.35
N VAL A 63 11.58 8.35 -10.57
CA VAL A 63 12.11 8.19 -9.21
C VAL A 63 11.07 7.54 -8.33
N TYR A 64 9.82 8.03 -8.36
CA TYR A 64 8.70 7.42 -7.66
C TYR A 64 8.53 5.95 -8.03
N MET A 65 8.46 5.64 -9.33
CA MET A 65 8.20 4.29 -9.80
C MET A 65 9.31 3.32 -9.38
N LEU A 66 10.58 3.72 -9.56
CA LEU A 66 11.71 2.86 -9.21
C LEU A 66 11.82 2.64 -7.69
N THR A 67 11.65 3.70 -6.89
CA THR A 67 11.65 3.59 -5.43
C THR A 67 10.47 2.73 -4.95
N ASN A 68 9.28 2.94 -5.49
CA ASN A 68 8.10 2.17 -5.11
C ASN A 68 8.24 0.69 -5.51
N LEU A 69 8.77 0.41 -6.70
CA LEU A 69 9.09 -0.95 -7.16
C LEU A 69 10.10 -1.64 -6.22
N ALA A 70 11.17 -0.94 -5.84
CA ALA A 70 12.17 -1.47 -4.92
C ALA A 70 11.58 -1.76 -3.53
N VAL A 71 10.81 -0.83 -2.97
CA VAL A 71 10.15 -1.01 -1.66
C VAL A 71 9.14 -2.15 -1.71
N ASN A 72 8.32 -2.24 -2.76
CA ASN A 72 7.36 -3.33 -2.92
C ASN A 72 8.07 -4.69 -3.08
N ALA A 73 9.20 -4.73 -3.78
CA ALA A 73 9.97 -5.96 -3.94
C ALA A 73 10.58 -6.41 -2.59
N LEU A 74 11.18 -5.46 -1.85
CA LEU A 74 11.67 -5.72 -0.50
C LEU A 74 10.56 -6.22 0.41
N PHE A 75 9.39 -5.58 0.38
CA PHE A 75 8.25 -5.98 1.20
C PHE A 75 7.72 -7.37 0.79
N ALA A 76 7.50 -7.62 -0.50
CA ALA A 76 6.93 -8.87 -0.99
C ALA A 76 7.85 -10.08 -0.76
N PHE A 77 9.14 -9.97 -1.08
CA PHE A 77 10.05 -11.12 -1.05
C PHE A 77 10.77 -11.28 0.28
N ILE A 78 11.03 -10.17 1.00
CA ILE A 78 11.72 -10.21 2.30
C ILE A 78 10.73 -10.03 3.44
N GLY A 79 9.93 -8.96 3.41
CA GLY A 79 8.98 -8.64 4.46
C GLY A 79 7.96 -9.75 4.72
N LEU A 80 7.22 -10.18 3.69
CA LEU A 80 6.20 -11.22 3.84
C LEU A 80 6.80 -12.55 4.29
N ARG A 81 7.88 -12.99 3.64
CA ARG A 81 8.49 -14.29 3.93
C ARG A 81 9.17 -14.36 5.30
N TRP A 82 10.00 -13.38 5.65
CA TRP A 82 10.82 -13.46 6.86
C TRP A 82 10.17 -12.81 8.08
N ILE A 83 9.41 -11.73 7.88
CA ILE A 83 8.77 -11.02 9.00
C ILE A 83 7.37 -11.57 9.24
N VAL A 84 6.51 -11.58 8.22
CA VAL A 84 5.11 -11.96 8.41
C VAL A 84 4.97 -13.46 8.69
N GLU A 85 5.49 -14.30 7.82
CA GLU A 85 5.44 -15.76 8.02
C GLU A 85 6.47 -16.25 9.03
N GLY A 86 7.70 -15.72 8.96
CA GLY A 86 8.78 -16.13 9.87
C GLY A 86 8.51 -15.85 11.35
N LEU A 87 7.71 -14.82 11.67
CA LEU A 87 7.26 -14.53 13.04
C LEU A 87 5.87 -15.12 13.35
N GLY A 88 5.25 -15.84 12.41
CA GLY A 88 3.94 -16.46 12.57
C GLY A 88 2.79 -15.46 12.70
N ILE A 89 2.92 -14.26 12.12
CA ILE A 89 1.88 -13.21 12.14
C ILE A 89 0.73 -13.62 11.21
N ALA A 90 1.06 -14.04 9.99
CA ALA A 90 0.10 -14.59 9.03
C ALA A 90 0.77 -15.70 8.19
N THR A 91 -0.04 -16.55 7.57
CA THR A 91 0.42 -17.59 6.64
C THR A 91 -0.28 -17.42 5.31
N PHE A 92 0.49 -17.34 4.22
CA PHE A 92 -0.05 -17.26 2.87
C PHE A 92 -0.51 -18.65 2.39
N LYS A 93 -1.67 -18.69 1.73
CA LYS A 93 -2.28 -19.92 1.22
C LYS A 93 -2.49 -19.86 -0.28
N ASN A 94 -3.38 -18.96 -0.71
CA ASN A 94 -3.84 -18.90 -2.11
C ASN A 94 -3.19 -17.76 -2.91
N LEU A 95 -2.28 -17.00 -2.31
CA LEU A 95 -1.58 -15.89 -2.97
C LEU A 95 -0.07 -16.05 -2.81
N GLU A 96 0.63 -16.16 -3.92
CA GLU A 96 2.10 -16.17 -3.95
C GLU A 96 2.66 -14.74 -3.85
N TYR A 97 3.87 -14.60 -3.30
CA TYR A 97 4.48 -13.28 -3.08
C TYR A 97 4.65 -12.45 -4.36
N TRP A 98 4.90 -13.09 -5.51
CA TRP A 98 5.01 -12.38 -6.78
C TRP A 98 3.65 -11.84 -7.26
N GLN A 99 2.55 -12.51 -6.94
CA GLN A 99 1.19 -12.03 -7.24
C GLN A 99 0.89 -10.79 -6.40
N TRP A 100 1.23 -10.82 -5.10
CA TRP A 100 1.17 -9.64 -4.23
C TRP A 100 2.00 -8.48 -4.78
N PHE A 101 3.23 -8.75 -5.24
CA PHE A 101 4.10 -7.74 -5.82
C PHE A 101 3.46 -7.05 -7.03
N ILE A 102 2.83 -7.80 -7.94
CA ILE A 102 2.10 -7.25 -9.08
C ILE A 102 0.93 -6.37 -8.61
N ILE A 103 0.14 -6.84 -7.65
CA ILE A 103 -0.96 -6.06 -7.06
C ILE A 103 -0.44 -4.73 -6.49
N ALA A 104 0.68 -4.77 -5.75
CA ALA A 104 1.29 -3.58 -5.16
C ALA A 104 1.75 -2.56 -6.22
N ILE A 105 2.29 -3.01 -7.36
CA ILE A 105 2.64 -2.15 -8.49
C ILE A 105 1.38 -1.51 -9.11
N PHE A 106 0.29 -2.26 -9.27
CA PHE A 106 -0.96 -1.69 -9.76
C PHE A 106 -1.52 -0.63 -8.80
N ILE A 107 -1.48 -0.89 -7.49
CA ILE A 107 -1.88 0.08 -6.47
C ILE A 107 -1.00 1.34 -6.57
N SER A 108 0.32 1.20 -6.72
CA SER A 108 1.23 2.34 -6.83
C SER A 108 0.94 3.24 -8.04
N LEU A 109 0.58 2.64 -9.18
CA LEU A 109 0.14 3.38 -10.37
C LEU A 109 -1.14 4.17 -10.11
N ILE A 110 -2.13 3.55 -9.46
CA ILE A 110 -3.42 4.19 -9.15
C ILE A 110 -3.21 5.38 -8.20
N ILE A 111 -2.47 5.19 -7.11
CA ILE A 111 -2.25 6.24 -6.10
C ILE A 111 -1.37 7.37 -6.65
N TYR A 112 -0.43 7.08 -7.55
CA TYR A 112 0.34 8.12 -8.25
C TYR A 112 -0.55 8.96 -9.16
N GLY A 113 -1.41 8.30 -9.96
CA GLY A 113 -2.39 8.98 -10.80
C GLY A 113 -3.30 9.90 -9.98
N TYR A 114 -3.78 9.41 -8.84
CA TYR A 114 -4.57 10.20 -7.90
C TYR A 114 -3.81 11.42 -7.36
N GLN A 115 -2.58 11.24 -6.88
CA GLN A 115 -1.76 12.34 -6.38
C GLN A 115 -1.55 13.43 -7.45
N ARG A 116 -1.24 13.05 -8.69
CA ARG A 116 -1.06 14.00 -9.80
C ARG A 116 -2.36 14.72 -10.17
N TRP A 117 -3.49 14.04 -10.09
CA TRP A 117 -4.80 14.66 -10.27
C TRP A 117 -5.07 15.68 -9.15
N GLN A 118 -4.80 15.33 -7.89
CA GLN A 118 -4.98 16.24 -6.76
C GLN A 118 -4.11 17.49 -6.87
N GLU A 119 -2.83 17.34 -7.22
CA GLU A 119 -1.92 18.46 -7.44
C GLU A 119 -2.47 19.42 -8.51
N LYS A 120 -3.00 18.91 -9.61
CA LYS A 120 -3.61 19.74 -10.67
C LYS A 120 -4.84 20.50 -10.19
N VAL A 121 -5.69 19.89 -9.36
CA VAL A 121 -6.90 20.53 -8.83
C VAL A 121 -6.54 21.58 -7.77
N ILE A 122 -5.60 21.28 -6.88
CA ILE A 122 -5.22 22.14 -5.74
C ILE A 122 -4.30 23.29 -6.15
N VAL A 123 -3.50 23.15 -7.22
CA VAL A 123 -2.65 24.25 -7.74
C VAL A 123 -3.46 25.25 -8.61
N ASN A 124 -4.73 24.97 -8.87
CA ASN A 124 -5.61 25.81 -9.68
C ASN A 124 -6.53 26.85 -8.95
N PRO A 125 -6.15 27.51 -7.83
CA PRO A 125 -6.85 28.71 -7.35
C PRO A 125 -6.17 30.05 -7.68
N GLU A 126 -4.87 30.09 -8.02
CA GLU A 126 -4.12 31.36 -8.09
C GLU A 126 -3.66 31.81 -9.49
N ASN A 127 -3.80 30.98 -10.53
CA ASN A 127 -3.43 31.37 -11.92
C ASN A 127 -4.57 32.06 -12.71
N THR A 128 -5.69 32.40 -12.07
CA THR A 128 -6.75 33.24 -12.66
C THR A 128 -6.56 34.74 -12.41
N LYS A 129 -5.41 35.15 -11.86
CA LYS A 129 -5.02 36.56 -11.71
C LYS A 129 -3.61 36.82 -12.26
N LYS A 130 -3.42 36.60 -13.56
CA LYS A 130 -2.37 37.26 -14.33
C LYS A 130 -2.93 37.75 -15.64
#